data_AF-A0A7U9X177-F1
#
_entry.id   AF-A0A7U9X177-F1
#
_cell.length_a   1.000
_cell.length_b   1.000
_cell.length_c   1.000
_cell.angle_alpha   90.00
_cell.angle_beta   90.00
_cell.angle_gamma   90.00
#
_symmetry.space_group_name_H-M   'P 1'
#
loop_
_entity.id
_entity.type
_entity.pdbx_description
1 polymer ?
#
loop_
_entity_poly.entity_id
_entity_poly.type
_entity_poly.pdbx_seq_one_letter_code
_entity_poly.pdbx_strand_id
1 'polypeptide(L)'
;MKRKVRTISVNQQKFVWWYTIDNHITKVYLSPFEDKTSKVIVVFPDVIPSLYGQYNESIVVSYGNENESIAVSKENYVCLALVHGFELYNESIVISKEKTECCIKIVAPKMAGFLLDYFTKQKNMFVTRKSIVLNGYDLFSQMGYHIIEIKKGLCW
;
A
#
# COMPACT_ATOMS: atom_id res chain seq x y z
N MET A 1 8.25 -11.88 -11.11
CA MET A 1 9.02 -10.60 -11.23
C MET A 1 10.28 -10.64 -10.34
N LYS A 2 11.46 -10.18 -10.80
CA LYS A 2 12.65 -10.04 -9.93
C LYS A 2 12.41 -8.94 -8.89
N ARG A 3 12.68 -9.21 -7.61
CA ARG A 3 12.53 -8.24 -6.51
C ARG A 3 13.42 -7.01 -6.73
N LYS A 4 12.82 -5.89 -7.16
CA LYS A 4 13.53 -4.62 -7.36
C LYS A 4 13.64 -3.86 -6.04
N VAL A 5 14.76 -4.01 -5.35
CA VAL A 5 15.09 -3.24 -4.15
C VAL A 5 15.46 -1.81 -4.57
N ARG A 6 14.91 -0.82 -3.86
CA ARG A 6 15.10 0.61 -4.11
C ARG A 6 15.62 1.28 -2.84
N THR A 7 16.33 2.40 -3.00
CA THR A 7 16.84 3.20 -1.89
C THR A 7 16.04 4.50 -1.79
N ILE A 8 15.82 4.99 -0.58
CA ILE A 8 15.18 6.29 -0.30
C ILE A 8 15.86 6.93 0.91
N SER A 9 15.93 8.27 0.92
CA SER A 9 16.44 9.04 2.07
C SER A 9 15.28 9.76 2.74
N VAL A 10 15.15 9.62 4.05
CA VAL A 10 14.12 10.27 4.88
C VAL A 10 14.80 10.79 6.13
N ASN A 11 14.60 12.06 6.47
CA ASN A 11 15.20 12.70 7.66
C ASN A 11 16.74 12.49 7.73
N GLN A 12 17.43 12.67 6.60
CA GLN A 12 18.89 12.45 6.42
C GLN A 12 19.37 11.00 6.63
N GLN A 13 18.47 10.05 6.91
CA GLN A 13 18.79 8.63 7.04
C GLN A 13 18.42 7.87 5.76
N LYS A 14 19.29 6.92 5.36
CA LYS A 14 19.07 6.07 4.19
C LYS A 14 18.33 4.80 4.56
N PHE A 15 17.36 4.43 3.73
CA PHE A 15 16.58 3.21 3.84
C PHE A 15 16.55 2.46 2.52
N VAL A 16 16.39 1.15 2.61
CA VAL A 16 16.00 0.31 1.49
C VAL A 16 14.53 -0.05 1.60
N TRP A 17 13.86 -0.10 0.46
CA TRP A 17 12.48 -0.52 0.37
C TRP A 17 12.22 -1.35 -0.88
N TRP A 18 11.19 -2.18 -0.81
CA TRP A 18 10.64 -2.91 -1.96
C TRP A 18 9.20 -3.28 -1.63
N TYR A 19 8.50 -3.85 -2.60
CA TYR A 19 7.16 -4.38 -2.40
C TYR A 19 7.04 -5.78 -2.99
N THR A 20 6.03 -6.51 -2.51
CA THR A 20 5.50 -7.70 -3.19
C THR A 20 4.00 -7.50 -3.38
N ILE A 21 3.52 -7.97 -4.51
CA ILE A 21 2.09 -8.12 -4.78
C ILE A 21 1.90 -9.63 -4.84
N ASP A 22 1.08 -10.14 -3.94
CA ASP A 22 0.65 -11.54 -3.93
C ASP A 22 -0.88 -11.56 -3.98
N ASN A 23 -1.50 -12.71 -4.27
CA ASN A 23 -2.95 -12.86 -4.24
C ASN A 23 -3.56 -12.27 -2.96
N HIS A 24 -4.44 -11.30 -3.14
CA HIS A 24 -5.18 -10.61 -2.09
C HIS A 24 -4.35 -9.76 -1.12
N ILE A 25 -3.07 -9.46 -1.41
CA ILE A 25 -2.22 -8.74 -0.45
C ILE A 25 -1.07 -8.00 -1.12
N THR A 26 -0.99 -6.69 -0.86
CA THR A 26 0.18 -5.88 -1.20
C THR A 26 1.03 -5.68 0.05
N LYS A 27 2.34 -5.97 -0.02
CA LYS A 27 3.26 -5.79 1.10
C LYS A 27 4.33 -4.77 0.74
N VAL A 28 4.52 -3.77 1.58
CA VAL A 28 5.61 -2.79 1.51
C VAL A 28 6.63 -3.12 2.58
N TYR A 29 7.88 -3.28 2.19
CA TYR A 29 8.97 -3.64 3.08
C TYR A 29 9.92 -2.47 3.22
N LEU A 30 10.33 -2.18 4.44
CA LEU A 30 11.18 -1.07 4.81
C LEU A 30 12.28 -1.57 5.73
N SER A 31 13.50 -1.10 5.51
CA SER A 31 14.64 -1.49 6.33
C SER A 31 15.73 -0.40 6.29
N PRO A 32 16.43 -0.13 7.41
CA PRO A 32 17.57 0.78 7.40
C PRO A 32 18.63 0.29 6.42
N PHE A 33 19.30 1.21 5.72
CA PHE A 33 20.31 0.84 4.73
C PHE A 33 21.49 0.08 5.35
N GLU A 34 21.91 0.52 6.55
CA GLU A 34 23.04 -0.04 7.30
C GLU A 34 22.70 -1.36 8.03
N ASP A 35 21.43 -1.57 8.40
CA ASP A 35 20.98 -2.78 9.10
C ASP A 35 19.81 -3.43 8.36
N LYS A 36 20.16 -4.20 7.33
CA LYS A 36 19.19 -4.96 6.51
C LYS A 36 18.54 -6.13 7.26
N THR A 37 19.01 -6.44 8.48
CA THR A 37 18.43 -7.49 9.34
C THR A 37 17.25 -6.98 10.15
N SER A 38 17.11 -5.66 10.26
CA SER A 38 15.96 -4.96 10.84
C SER A 38 14.96 -4.60 9.76
N LYS A 39 13.70 -5.02 9.91
CA LYS A 39 12.69 -4.86 8.86
C LYS A 39 11.31 -4.53 9.43
N VAL A 40 10.61 -3.61 8.79
CA VAL A 40 9.17 -3.39 8.95
C VAL A 40 8.47 -3.81 7.66
N ILE A 41 7.39 -4.57 7.79
CA ILE A 41 6.55 -5.07 6.70
C ILE A 41 5.16 -4.48 6.92
N VAL A 42 4.75 -3.57 6.04
CA VAL A 42 3.40 -2.98 6.06
C VAL A 42 2.55 -3.72 5.05
N VAL A 43 1.42 -4.25 5.51
CA VAL A 43 0.57 -5.18 4.77
C VAL A 43 -0.76 -4.51 4.44
N PHE A 44 -1.16 -4.58 3.18
CA PHE A 44 -2.43 -4.06 2.65
C PHE A 44 -3.24 -5.23 2.09
N PRO A 45 -4.05 -5.92 2.91
CA PRO A 45 -4.93 -6.98 2.44
C PRO A 45 -6.03 -6.43 1.53
N ASP A 46 -6.45 -7.22 0.54
CA ASP A 46 -7.49 -6.84 -0.42
C ASP A 46 -8.89 -6.82 0.21
N VAL A 47 -9.09 -7.63 1.24
CA VAL A 47 -10.32 -7.74 2.02
C VAL A 47 -10.06 -7.09 3.37
N ILE A 48 -10.89 -6.11 3.74
CA ILE A 48 -10.85 -5.46 5.05
C ILE A 48 -12.13 -5.85 5.80
N PRO A 49 -12.11 -6.91 6.62
CA PRO A 49 -13.31 -7.40 7.32
C PRO A 49 -14.01 -6.34 8.16
N SER A 50 -13.26 -5.41 8.75
CA SER A 50 -13.79 -4.36 9.64
C SER A 50 -14.49 -3.20 8.93
N LEU A 51 -14.46 -3.13 7.60
CA LEU A 51 -14.99 -2.00 6.82
C LEU A 51 -16.09 -2.40 5.82
N TYR A 52 -16.60 -3.63 5.93
CA TYR A 52 -17.62 -4.21 5.04
C TYR A 52 -18.97 -3.45 4.95
N GLY A 53 -19.18 -2.40 5.74
CA GLY A 53 -20.39 -1.56 5.70
C GLY A 53 -20.17 -0.09 5.33
N GLN A 54 -18.93 0.35 5.05
CA GLN A 54 -18.61 1.77 4.89
C GLN A 54 -18.15 2.20 3.49
N TYR A 55 -17.89 1.26 2.59
CA TYR A 55 -17.44 1.58 1.23
C TYR A 55 -18.56 1.39 0.20
N ASN A 56 -18.90 2.47 -0.52
CA ASN A 56 -19.57 2.33 -1.81
C ASN A 56 -18.53 1.77 -2.78
N GLU A 57 -18.54 0.45 -3.01
CA GLU A 57 -17.56 -0.25 -3.84
C GLU A 57 -17.77 0.06 -5.34
N SER A 58 -17.50 1.28 -5.78
CA SER A 58 -17.20 1.59 -7.18
C SER A 58 -15.70 1.43 -7.41
N ILE A 59 -15.28 0.40 -8.13
CA ILE A 59 -13.87 0.18 -8.46
C ILE A 59 -13.54 1.04 -9.67
N VAL A 60 -12.64 2.00 -9.50
CA VAL A 60 -12.09 2.78 -10.62
C VAL A 60 -10.88 2.06 -11.19
N VAL A 61 -11.02 1.56 -12.41
CA VAL A 61 -9.93 0.89 -13.15
C VAL A 61 -9.31 1.88 -14.14
N SER A 62 -7.98 1.91 -14.21
CA SER A 62 -7.25 2.72 -15.20
C SER A 62 -6.43 1.81 -16.12
N TYR A 63 -6.67 1.92 -17.43
CA TYR A 63 -5.96 1.12 -18.45
C TYR A 63 -4.96 2.00 -19.21
N GLY A 64 -3.67 1.68 -19.11
CA GLY A 64 -2.63 2.34 -19.91
C GLY A 64 -2.36 3.82 -19.53
N ASN A 65 -1.76 4.57 -20.46
CA ASN A 65 -1.41 5.99 -20.30
C ASN A 65 -2.58 6.95 -20.61
N GLU A 66 -3.78 6.42 -20.84
CA GLU A 66 -4.98 7.20 -21.14
C GLU A 66 -5.93 7.04 -19.95
N ASN A 67 -6.30 8.16 -19.32
CA ASN A 67 -7.06 8.19 -18.07
C ASN A 67 -8.55 7.87 -18.29
N GLU A 68 -8.87 6.75 -18.93
CA GLU A 68 -10.24 6.23 -18.90
C GLU A 68 -10.47 5.56 -17.54
N SER A 69 -11.37 6.17 -16.77
CA SER A 69 -11.80 5.68 -15.46
C SER A 69 -13.18 5.06 -15.62
N ILE A 70 -13.23 3.73 -15.63
CA ILE A 70 -14.51 3.00 -15.65
C ILE A 70 -14.82 2.60 -14.22
N ALA A 71 -15.98 3.04 -13.72
CA ALA A 71 -16.53 2.55 -12.46
C ALA A 71 -17.19 1.19 -12.71
N VAL A 72 -16.60 0.12 -12.17
CA VAL A 72 -17.12 -1.25 -12.30
C VAL A 72 -17.56 -1.75 -10.93
N SER A 73 -18.66 -2.51 -10.87
CA SER A 73 -19.04 -3.23 -9.66
C SER A 73 -18.02 -4.34 -9.36
N LYS A 74 -17.84 -4.67 -8.08
CA LYS A 74 -16.89 -5.70 -7.64
C LYS A 74 -17.11 -7.06 -8.31
N GLU A 75 -18.36 -7.48 -8.48
CA GLU A 75 -18.74 -8.76 -9.10
C GLU A 75 -18.30 -8.83 -10.56
N ASN A 76 -18.58 -7.78 -11.35
CA ASN A 76 -18.19 -7.72 -12.75
C ASN A 76 -16.67 -7.66 -12.94
N TYR A 77 -15.95 -7.06 -11.98
CA TYR A 77 -14.50 -6.95 -12.03
C TYR A 77 -13.77 -8.23 -11.62
N VAL A 78 -14.26 -8.95 -10.61
CA VAL A 78 -13.73 -10.28 -10.25
C VAL A 78 -13.88 -11.24 -11.43
N CYS A 79 -15.01 -11.19 -12.14
CA CYS A 79 -15.19 -11.95 -13.36
C CYS A 79 -14.16 -11.58 -14.44
N LEU A 80 -13.89 -10.30 -14.69
CA LEU A 80 -12.86 -9.87 -15.65
C LEU A 80 -11.45 -10.35 -15.29
N ALA A 81 -11.06 -10.23 -14.01
CA ALA A 81 -9.76 -10.69 -13.55
C ALA A 81 -9.59 -12.21 -13.70
N LEU A 82 -10.63 -12.98 -13.35
CA LEU A 82 -10.66 -14.44 -13.50
C LEU A 82 -10.62 -14.88 -14.97
N VAL A 83 -11.35 -14.19 -15.86
CA VAL A 83 -11.41 -14.51 -17.29
C VAL A 83 -10.10 -14.23 -18.00
N HIS A 84 -9.41 -13.14 -17.63
CA HIS A 84 -8.19 -12.70 -18.30
C HIS A 84 -6.89 -13.11 -17.58
N GLY A 85 -6.98 -13.85 -16.47
CA GLY A 85 -5.82 -14.34 -15.74
C GLY A 85 -4.99 -13.25 -15.05
N PHE A 86 -5.63 -12.14 -14.67
CA PHE A 86 -4.97 -11.05 -13.94
C PHE A 86 -5.09 -11.25 -12.43
N GLU A 87 -4.04 -10.86 -11.70
CA GLU A 87 -4.12 -10.70 -10.24
C GLU A 87 -4.56 -9.27 -9.90
N LEU A 88 -5.45 -9.16 -8.90
CA LEU A 88 -5.88 -7.88 -8.35
C LEU A 88 -5.01 -7.49 -7.18
N TYR A 89 -4.71 -6.20 -7.07
CA TYR A 89 -4.02 -5.67 -5.90
C TYR A 89 -4.51 -4.29 -5.53
N ASN A 90 -4.33 -3.95 -4.26
CA ASN A 90 -4.48 -2.58 -3.78
C ASN A 90 -3.44 -1.68 -4.46
N GLU A 91 -3.88 -0.85 -5.41
CA GLU A 91 -2.98 0.05 -6.15
C GLU A 91 -2.75 1.34 -5.39
N SER A 92 -3.83 2.02 -5.00
CA SER A 92 -3.76 3.30 -4.32
C SER A 92 -4.85 3.46 -3.27
N ILE A 93 -4.57 4.32 -2.31
CA ILE A 93 -5.48 4.62 -1.20
C ILE A 93 -5.71 6.13 -1.19
N VAL A 94 -6.97 6.53 -1.16
CA VAL A 94 -7.39 7.91 -0.91
C VAL A 94 -7.62 8.03 0.59
N ILE A 95 -6.83 8.89 1.23
CA ILE A 95 -6.89 9.14 2.66
C ILE A 95 -7.18 10.61 2.93
N SER A 96 -7.88 10.91 4.02
CA SER A 96 -8.12 12.29 4.48
C SER A 96 -7.63 12.52 5.89
N LYS A 97 -7.21 13.76 6.15
CA LYS A 97 -6.91 14.28 7.49
C LYS A 97 -7.24 15.76 7.50
N GLU A 98 -8.03 16.21 8.48
CA GLU A 98 -8.36 17.62 8.69
C GLU A 98 -8.88 18.33 7.41
N LYS A 99 -9.79 17.66 6.67
CA LYS A 99 -10.37 18.12 5.39
C LYS A 99 -9.41 18.15 4.19
N THR A 100 -8.16 17.71 4.36
CA THR A 100 -7.22 17.54 3.26
C THR A 100 -7.24 16.08 2.80
N GLU A 101 -7.49 15.85 1.52
CA GLU A 101 -7.46 14.53 0.91
C GLU A 101 -6.18 14.33 0.12
N CYS A 102 -5.64 13.12 0.13
CA CYS A 102 -4.54 12.75 -0.74
C CYS A 102 -4.66 11.30 -1.21
N CYS A 103 -4.26 11.07 -2.46
CA CYS A 103 -4.15 9.75 -3.05
C CYS A 103 -2.68 9.30 -3.02
N ILE A 104 -2.42 8.10 -2.50
CA ILE A 104 -1.08 7.51 -2.43
C ILE A 104 -1.10 6.13 -3.09
N LYS A 105 -0.29 5.97 -4.16
CA LYS A 105 -0.01 4.66 -4.75
C LYS A 105 0.85 3.82 -3.80
N ILE A 106 0.39 2.63 -3.42
CA ILE A 106 1.05 1.75 -2.45
C ILE A 106 2.44 1.31 -2.95
N VAL A 107 2.56 1.02 -4.25
CA VAL A 107 3.80 0.53 -4.87
C VAL A 107 4.75 1.65 -5.31
N ALA A 108 4.46 2.90 -4.96
CA ALA A 108 5.27 4.07 -5.33
C ALA A 108 6.25 4.47 -4.21
N PRO A 109 7.39 5.10 -4.55
CA PRO A 109 8.35 5.60 -3.55
C PRO A 109 7.72 6.52 -2.51
N LYS A 110 6.68 7.28 -2.89
CA LYS A 110 5.96 8.19 -2.01
C LYS A 110 5.35 7.46 -0.80
N MET A 111 4.84 6.23 -0.99
CA MET A 111 4.32 5.41 0.11
C MET A 111 5.43 5.05 1.10
N ALA A 112 6.57 4.57 0.60
CA ALA A 112 7.71 4.24 1.45
C ALA A 112 8.21 5.46 2.25
N GLY A 113 8.34 6.62 1.59
CA GLY A 113 8.75 7.86 2.24
C GLY A 113 7.78 8.30 3.33
N PHE A 114 6.47 8.22 3.06
CA PHE A 114 5.42 8.55 4.00
C PHE A 114 5.47 7.67 5.26
N LEU A 115 5.58 6.35 5.08
CA LEU A 115 5.66 5.39 6.19
C LEU A 115 6.94 5.58 7.02
N LEU A 116 8.07 5.82 6.35
CA LEU A 116 9.35 6.04 7.02
C LEU A 116 9.39 7.34 7.82
N ASP A 117 8.75 8.42 7.35
CA ASP A 117 8.65 9.65 8.13
C ASP A 117 7.93 9.43 9.47
N TYR A 118 6.91 8.55 9.47
CA TYR A 118 6.24 8.13 10.69
C TYR A 118 7.11 7.23 11.57
N PHE A 119 7.69 6.17 11.02
CA PHE A 119 8.47 5.19 11.79
C PHE A 119 9.75 5.78 12.38
N THR A 120 10.40 6.73 11.72
CA THR A 120 11.60 7.40 12.27
C THR A 120 11.31 8.25 13.51
N LYS A 121 10.05 8.63 13.73
CA LYS A 121 9.60 9.34 14.94
C LYS A 121 9.23 8.38 16.08
N GLN A 122 9.12 7.08 15.80
CA GLN A 122 8.78 6.07 16.79
C GLN A 122 10.02 5.40 17.39
N LYS A 123 9.99 5.16 18.70
CA LYS A 123 11.04 4.36 19.36
C LYS A 123 10.89 2.89 18.96
N ASN A 124 12.03 2.23 18.71
CA ASN A 124 12.12 0.79 18.51
C ASN A 124 11.35 0.21 17.30
N MET A 125 11.07 0.98 16.26
CA MET A 125 10.49 0.41 15.02
C MET A 125 11.47 -0.43 14.21
N PHE A 126 12.75 -0.08 14.25
CA PHE A 126 13.79 -0.84 13.58
C PHE A 126 14.66 -1.53 14.63
N VAL A 127 14.39 -2.80 14.88
CA VAL A 127 15.17 -3.64 15.81
C VAL A 127 15.98 -4.66 15.03
N THR A 128 17.30 -4.68 15.26
CA THR A 128 18.24 -5.59 14.62
C THR A 128 17.80 -7.05 14.73
N ARG A 129 17.90 -7.77 13.60
CA ARG A 129 17.47 -9.18 13.44
C ARG A 129 15.99 -9.44 13.73
N LYS A 130 15.13 -8.41 13.73
CA LYS A 130 13.68 -8.58 13.86
C LYS A 130 12.93 -8.08 12.63
N SER A 131 11.81 -8.75 12.36
CA SER A 131 10.81 -8.30 11.41
C SER A 131 9.52 -7.97 12.15
N ILE A 132 9.04 -6.75 11.98
CA ILE A 132 7.74 -6.30 12.50
C ILE A 132 6.75 -6.28 11.34
N VAL A 133 5.57 -6.84 11.55
CA VAL A 133 4.48 -6.86 10.55
C VAL A 133 3.35 -5.97 11.06
N LEU A 134 2.92 -5.02 10.24
CA LEU A 134 1.88 -4.06 10.57
C LEU A 134 0.79 -4.07 9.49
N ASN A 135 -0.46 -3.87 9.89
CA ASN A 135 -1.56 -3.60 8.97
C ASN A 135 -1.49 -2.13 8.54
N GLY A 136 -1.41 -1.88 7.24
CA GLY A 136 -1.29 -0.53 6.69
C GLY A 136 -2.51 0.34 6.91
N TYR A 137 -3.72 -0.24 6.97
CA TYR A 137 -4.95 0.49 7.22
C TYR A 137 -5.06 0.94 8.68
N ASP A 138 -4.73 0.04 9.62
CA ASP A 138 -4.65 0.38 11.04
C ASP A 138 -3.59 1.46 11.29
N LEU A 139 -2.48 1.38 10.57
CA LEU A 139 -1.41 2.37 10.63
C LEU A 139 -1.89 3.76 10.17
N PHE A 140 -2.64 3.86 9.06
CA PHE A 140 -3.24 5.12 8.64
C PHE A 140 -4.16 5.70 9.72
N SER A 141 -4.98 4.86 10.35
CA SER A 141 -5.83 5.28 11.47
C SER A 141 -5.01 5.79 12.66
N GLN A 142 -3.93 5.11 13.03
CA GLN A 142 -3.01 5.53 14.10
C GLN A 142 -2.29 6.85 13.77
N MET A 143 -2.08 7.14 12.49
CA MET A 143 -1.52 8.42 12.00
C MET A 143 -2.55 9.56 11.96
N GLY A 144 -3.82 9.26 12.28
CA GLY A 144 -4.95 10.20 12.26
C GLY A 144 -5.55 10.40 10.87
N TYR A 145 -5.36 9.46 9.95
CA TYR A 145 -5.97 9.49 8.64
C TYR A 145 -7.23 8.60 8.60
N HIS A 146 -8.23 9.08 7.86
CA HIS A 146 -9.40 8.29 7.49
C HIS A 146 -9.22 7.78 6.05
N ILE A 147 -9.53 6.50 5.83
CA ILE A 147 -9.50 5.93 4.48
C ILE A 147 -10.84 6.23 3.82
N ILE A 148 -10.81 6.96 2.71
CA ILE A 148 -12.01 7.29 1.92
C ILE A 148 -12.28 6.18 0.91
N GLU A 149 -11.25 5.80 0.14
CA GLU A 149 -11.38 4.91 -1.00
C GLU A 149 -10.11 4.08 -1.17
N ILE A 150 -10.27 2.84 -1.63
CA ILE A 150 -9.15 1.99 -2.04
C ILE A 150 -9.37 1.64 -3.51
N LYS A 151 -8.43 2.06 -4.36
CA LYS A 151 -8.45 1.79 -5.80
C LYS A 151 -7.67 0.52 -6.09
N LYS A 152 -8.28 -0.36 -6.87
CA LYS A 152 -7.69 -1.63 -7.30
C LYS A 152 -6.96 -1.45 -8.64
N GLY A 153 -5.83 -2.13 -8.77
CA GLY A 153 -5.07 -2.21 -10.02
C GLY A 153 -4.91 -3.65 -10.49
N LEU A 154 -4.44 -3.80 -11.73
CA LEU A 154 -4.17 -5.08 -12.39
C LEU A 154 -2.66 -5.38 -12.42
N CYS A 155 -2.27 -6.62 -12.13
CA CYS A 155 -0.93 -7.12 -12.41
C CYS A 155 -0.95 -8.48 -13.13
N TRP A 156 0.14 -8.73 -13.87
CA TRP A 156 0.42 -9.94 -14.65
C TRP A 156 1.31 -10.91 -13.87
#